data_AF-A2E0D0-F1
#
_entry.id   AF-A2E0D0-F1
#
_cell.length_a   1.000
_cell.length_b   1.000
_cell.length_c   1.000
_cell.angle_alpha   90.00
_cell.angle_beta   90.00
_cell.angle_gamma   90.00
#
_symmetry.space_group_name_H-M   'P 1'
#
loop_
_entity.id
_entity.type
_entity.pdbx_description
1 polymer ?
#
loop_
_entity_poly.entity_id
_entity_poly.type
_entity_poly.pdbx_seq_one_letter_code
_entity_poly.pdbx_strand_id
1 'polypeptide(L)'
;MTEEEKLPYVKAVEQESIIQNLKDSNDFEDIYNYLDLLSSQGYQKVMLRACEEGLWKKLNRSGLPFIRGNVLHEACERGNLRLVKSLIECGCDKESLDSHERTPLIIAARSGHLEIVNYLVYVGANLEANDEFQYTPLLAASTKSNNQDVIESLIFVGADKEAKNQHGETYKEIKPMLKI
;
A
#
# COMPACT_ATOMS: atom_id res chain seq x y z
N MET A 1 15.04 -1.58 -39.74
CA MET A 1 15.27 -1.35 -38.31
C MET A 1 16.75 -1.50 -38.02
N THR A 2 17.37 -0.46 -37.49
CA THR A 2 18.78 -0.46 -37.08
C THR A 2 18.98 -1.30 -35.81
N GLU A 3 20.19 -1.73 -35.50
CA GLU A 3 20.46 -2.52 -34.28
C GLU A 3 20.14 -1.76 -32.98
N GLU A 4 20.20 -0.42 -33.02
CA GLU A 4 19.80 0.45 -31.91
C GLU A 4 18.28 0.50 -31.69
N GLU A 5 17.47 0.26 -32.72
CA GLU A 5 16.00 0.12 -32.58
C GLU A 5 15.59 -1.26 -32.07
N LYS A 6 16.45 -2.28 -32.24
CA LYS A 6 16.19 -3.64 -31.76
C LYS A 6 16.33 -3.78 -30.24
N LEU A 7 17.31 -3.11 -29.62
CA LEU A 7 17.57 -3.28 -28.18
C LEU A 7 16.43 -2.76 -27.28
N PRO A 8 15.85 -1.56 -27.50
CA PRO A 8 14.65 -1.11 -26.79
C PRO A 8 13.43 -2.01 -27.06
N TYR A 9 13.29 -2.53 -28.28
CA TYR A 9 12.19 -3.42 -28.65
C TYR A 9 12.31 -4.80 -27.97
N VAL A 10 13.51 -5.39 -27.96
CA VAL A 10 13.77 -6.68 -27.27
C VAL A 10 13.54 -6.55 -25.77
N LYS A 11 14.01 -5.45 -25.15
CA LYS A 11 13.72 -5.17 -23.73
C LYS A 11 12.23 -5.03 -23.48
N ALA A 12 11.47 -4.39 -24.37
CA ALA A 12 10.02 -4.26 -24.22
C ALA A 12 9.27 -5.60 -24.35
N VAL A 13 9.64 -6.44 -25.32
CA VAL A 13 9.06 -7.79 -25.49
C VAL A 13 9.36 -8.69 -24.28
N GLU A 14 10.56 -8.57 -23.72
CA GLU A 14 10.95 -9.28 -22.50
C GLU A 14 10.06 -8.90 -21.30
N GLN A 15 9.76 -7.61 -21.12
CA GLN A 15 8.87 -7.16 -20.05
C GLN A 15 7.43 -7.64 -20.23
N GLU A 16 6.89 -7.65 -21.46
CA GLU A 16 5.52 -8.16 -21.69
C GLU A 16 5.44 -9.65 -21.37
N SER A 17 6.47 -10.44 -21.72
CA SER A 17 6.57 -11.85 -21.35
C SER A 17 6.58 -12.06 -19.83
N ILE A 18 7.33 -11.24 -19.10
CA ILE A 18 7.36 -11.28 -17.63
C ILE A 18 5.98 -10.97 -17.05
N ILE A 19 5.29 -9.94 -17.53
CA ILE A 19 3.94 -9.59 -17.07
C ILE A 19 2.97 -10.77 -17.26
N GLN A 20 2.98 -11.41 -18.43
CA GLN A 20 2.12 -12.56 -18.68
C GLN A 20 2.45 -13.76 -17.76
N ASN A 21 3.73 -14.05 -17.54
CA ASN A 21 4.13 -15.12 -16.62
C ASN A 21 3.70 -14.84 -15.18
N LEU A 22 3.86 -13.60 -14.70
CA LEU A 22 3.46 -13.19 -13.35
C LEU A 22 1.94 -13.14 -13.17
N LYS A 23 1.19 -12.87 -14.25
CA LYS A 23 -0.27 -12.90 -14.23
C LYS A 23 -0.82 -14.27 -13.87
N ASP A 24 -0.18 -15.35 -14.31
CA ASP A 24 -0.56 -16.72 -13.98
C ASP A 24 0.11 -17.23 -12.69
N SER A 25 1.12 -16.51 -12.19
CA SER A 25 1.81 -16.83 -10.95
C SER A 25 0.92 -16.61 -9.70
N ASN A 26 1.21 -17.42 -8.67
CA ASN A 26 0.73 -17.24 -7.31
C ASN A 26 1.85 -16.78 -6.36
N ASP A 27 3.07 -16.57 -6.88
CA ASP A 27 4.19 -16.04 -6.10
C ASP A 27 4.02 -14.52 -5.96
N PHE A 28 3.58 -14.10 -4.77
CA PHE A 28 3.35 -12.70 -4.46
C PHE A 28 4.67 -11.91 -4.35
N GLU A 29 5.74 -12.55 -3.87
CA GLU A 29 7.01 -11.85 -3.65
C GLU A 29 7.66 -11.51 -5.00
N ASP A 30 7.57 -12.41 -5.99
CA ASP A 30 7.99 -12.12 -7.36
C ASP A 30 7.19 -10.95 -7.98
N ILE A 31 5.87 -10.92 -7.78
CA ILE A 31 5.02 -9.82 -8.25
C ILE A 31 5.42 -8.51 -7.57
N TYR A 32 5.60 -8.52 -6.25
CA TYR A 32 6.02 -7.35 -5.47
C TYR A 32 7.38 -6.83 -5.96
N ASN A 33 8.38 -7.73 -6.04
CA ASN A 33 9.74 -7.39 -6.46
C ASN A 33 9.80 -6.86 -7.88
N TYR A 34 8.98 -7.42 -8.78
CA TYR A 34 8.89 -6.94 -10.14
C TYR A 34 8.32 -5.52 -10.20
N LEU A 35 7.21 -5.25 -9.51
CA LEU A 35 6.61 -3.91 -9.47
C LEU A 35 7.53 -2.88 -8.77
N ASP A 36 8.23 -3.27 -7.70
CA ASP A 36 9.24 -2.42 -7.07
C ASP A 36 10.43 -2.14 -8.01
N LEU A 37 10.89 -3.15 -8.75
CA LEU A 37 11.94 -3.00 -9.77
C LEU A 37 11.50 -1.99 -10.83
N LEU A 38 10.32 -2.16 -11.43
CA LEU A 38 9.79 -1.23 -12.44
C LEU A 38 9.74 0.20 -11.91
N SER A 39 9.27 0.36 -10.67
CA SER A 39 9.21 1.65 -9.97
C SER A 39 10.61 2.25 -9.75
N SER A 40 11.58 1.44 -9.31
CA SER A 40 12.96 1.88 -9.03
C SER A 40 13.75 2.29 -10.29
N GLN A 41 13.47 1.62 -11.42
CA GLN A 41 14.15 1.86 -12.70
C GLN A 41 13.44 2.90 -13.57
N GLY A 42 12.31 3.45 -13.11
CA GLY A 42 11.55 4.45 -13.87
C GLY A 42 10.84 3.88 -15.10
N TYR A 43 10.53 2.57 -15.12
CA TYR A 43 9.83 1.91 -16.22
C TYR A 43 8.31 2.17 -16.19
N GLN A 44 7.92 3.45 -16.17
CA GLN A 44 6.55 3.92 -15.98
C GLN A 44 5.54 3.29 -16.94
N LYS A 45 5.87 3.18 -18.24
CA LYS A 45 4.98 2.56 -19.24
C LYS A 45 4.73 1.08 -18.97
N VAL A 46 5.76 0.35 -18.54
CA VAL A 46 5.67 -1.06 -18.21
C VAL A 46 4.92 -1.25 -16.88
N MET A 47 5.15 -0.35 -15.91
CA MET A 47 4.42 -0.32 -14.64
C MET A 47 2.92 -0.12 -14.87
N LEU A 48 2.55 0.84 -15.73
CA LEU A 48 1.16 1.07 -16.12
C LEU A 48 0.55 -0.20 -16.74
N ARG A 49 1.24 -0.82 -17.70
CA ARG A 49 0.80 -2.06 -18.33
C ARG A 49 0.62 -3.21 -17.35
N ALA A 50 1.57 -3.41 -16.43
CA ALA A 50 1.48 -4.40 -15.36
C ALA A 50 0.28 -4.13 -14.45
N CYS A 51 -0.02 -2.85 -14.16
CA CYS A 51 -1.18 -2.47 -13.38
C CYS A 51 -2.52 -2.72 -14.11
N GLU A 52 -2.58 -2.43 -15.41
CA GLU A 52 -3.73 -2.71 -16.28
C GLU A 52 -4.03 -4.21 -16.37
N GLU A 53 -3.00 -5.05 -16.42
CA GLU A 53 -3.13 -6.51 -16.37
C GLU A 53 -3.50 -7.06 -14.98
N GLY A 54 -3.62 -6.17 -13.98
CA GLY A 54 -4.14 -6.50 -12.66
C GLY A 54 -3.14 -7.18 -11.72
N LEU A 55 -1.84 -7.10 -12.01
CA LEU A 55 -0.80 -7.69 -11.13
C LEU A 55 -0.90 -7.14 -9.70
N TRP A 56 -1.20 -5.84 -9.55
CA TRP A 56 -1.37 -5.21 -8.24
C TRP A 56 -2.52 -5.80 -7.42
N LYS A 57 -3.53 -6.43 -8.04
CA LYS A 57 -4.70 -7.04 -7.36
C LYS A 57 -4.41 -8.41 -6.76
N LYS A 58 -3.25 -8.99 -7.11
CA LYS A 58 -2.82 -10.28 -6.55
C LYS A 58 -2.62 -10.12 -5.05
N LEU A 59 -3.08 -11.12 -4.30
CA LEU A 59 -3.08 -11.08 -2.84
C LEU A 59 -1.87 -11.82 -2.28
N ASN A 60 -1.25 -11.27 -1.26
CA ASN A 60 -0.26 -11.95 -0.45
C ASN A 60 -0.94 -13.13 0.26
N ARG A 61 -0.51 -14.35 -0.08
CA ARG A 61 -0.99 -15.61 0.54
C ARG A 61 0.10 -16.30 1.35
N SER A 62 1.33 -15.80 1.35
CA SER A 62 2.49 -16.36 2.05
C SER A 62 2.64 -15.81 3.48
N GLY A 63 1.94 -14.73 3.82
CA GLY A 63 1.84 -14.20 5.19
C GLY A 63 1.02 -15.06 6.15
N LEU A 64 0.65 -14.49 7.30
CA LEU A 64 -0.26 -15.14 8.23
C LEU A 64 -1.55 -15.54 7.49
N PRO A 65 -2.09 -16.76 7.70
CA PRO A 65 -3.19 -17.31 6.88
C PRO A 65 -4.46 -16.44 6.84
N PHE A 66 -4.57 -15.48 7.76
CA PHE A 66 -5.70 -14.57 7.95
C PHE A 66 -5.52 -13.18 7.34
N ILE A 67 -4.29 -12.74 7.01
CA ILE A 67 -4.03 -11.42 6.43
C ILE A 67 -3.71 -11.58 4.94
N ARG A 68 -4.57 -11.05 4.08
CA ARG A 68 -4.41 -11.05 2.62
C ARG A 68 -4.59 -9.64 2.08
N GLY A 69 -3.47 -8.94 1.95
CA GLY A 69 -3.39 -7.63 1.29
C GLY A 69 -2.86 -7.75 -0.14
N ASN A 70 -3.12 -6.74 -0.94
CA ASN A 70 -2.55 -6.60 -2.28
C ASN A 70 -1.17 -5.90 -2.23
N VAL A 71 -0.54 -5.66 -3.38
CA VAL A 71 0.80 -5.04 -3.44
C VAL A 71 0.84 -3.65 -2.80
N LEU A 72 -0.24 -2.87 -2.90
CA LEU A 72 -0.32 -1.54 -2.30
C LEU A 72 -0.35 -1.61 -0.77
N HIS A 73 -1.07 -2.57 -0.18
CA HIS A 73 -1.06 -2.81 1.26
C HIS A 73 0.34 -3.20 1.75
N GLU A 74 0.99 -4.14 1.05
CA GLU A 74 2.35 -4.58 1.39
C GLU A 74 3.36 -3.43 1.30
N ALA A 75 3.28 -2.60 0.24
CA ALA A 75 4.14 -1.44 0.08
C ALA A 75 3.95 -0.42 1.21
N CYS A 76 2.70 -0.22 1.65
CA CYS A 76 2.39 0.60 2.82
C CYS A 76 2.94 -0.01 4.11
N GLU A 77 2.86 -1.33 4.30
CA GLU A 77 3.38 -2.00 5.49
C GLU A 77 4.91 -1.95 5.56
N ARG A 78 5.59 -2.15 4.41
CA ARG A 78 7.05 -2.12 4.27
C ARG A 78 7.67 -0.72 4.24
N GLY A 79 6.86 0.33 4.16
CA GLY A 79 7.39 1.71 4.08
C GLY A 79 7.94 2.09 2.72
N ASN A 80 7.53 1.40 1.65
CA ASN A 80 8.02 1.66 0.29
C ASN A 80 7.22 2.77 -0.40
N LEU A 81 7.51 4.03 -0.03
CA LEU A 81 6.85 5.22 -0.60
C LEU A 81 6.94 5.27 -2.14
N ARG A 82 8.10 4.87 -2.71
CA ARG A 82 8.32 4.90 -4.15
C ARG A 82 7.33 3.99 -4.88
N LEU A 83 7.16 2.76 -4.39
CA LEU A 83 6.19 1.83 -4.97
C LEU A 83 4.74 2.29 -4.75
N VAL A 84 4.41 2.82 -3.57
CA VAL A 84 3.07 3.40 -3.31
C VAL A 84 2.73 4.47 -4.34
N LYS A 85 3.63 5.44 -4.57
CA LYS A 85 3.42 6.51 -5.57
C LYS A 85 3.16 5.95 -6.96
N SER A 86 4.05 5.07 -7.44
CA SER A 86 3.92 4.49 -8.78
C SER A 86 2.62 3.69 -8.96
N LEU A 87 2.17 2.94 -7.94
CA LEU A 87 0.91 2.19 -7.99
C LEU A 87 -0.30 3.13 -8.11
N ILE A 88 -0.37 4.17 -7.27
CA ILE A 88 -1.47 5.14 -7.30
C ILE A 88 -1.48 5.94 -8.61
N GLU A 89 -0.32 6.37 -9.10
CA GLU A 89 -0.18 7.06 -10.38
C GLU A 89 -0.61 6.20 -11.57
N CYS A 90 -0.48 4.87 -11.46
CA CYS A 90 -0.96 3.90 -12.45
C CYS A 90 -2.45 3.51 -12.26
N GLY A 91 -3.19 4.20 -11.38
CA GLY A 91 -4.63 3.99 -11.20
C GLY A 91 -5.00 2.81 -10.32
N CYS A 92 -4.08 2.30 -9.49
CA CYS A 92 -4.44 1.34 -8.45
C CYS A 92 -5.42 1.98 -7.46
N ASP A 93 -6.35 1.17 -6.95
CA ASP A 93 -7.36 1.65 -6.02
C ASP A 93 -6.76 1.95 -4.64
N LYS A 94 -6.65 3.23 -4.30
CA LYS A 94 -6.16 3.70 -2.99
C LYS A 94 -7.08 3.34 -1.82
N GLU A 95 -8.33 2.96 -2.10
CA GLU A 95 -9.31 2.51 -1.10
C GLU A 95 -9.50 0.98 -1.12
N SER A 96 -8.63 0.24 -1.82
CA SER A 96 -8.71 -1.22 -1.83
C SER A 96 -8.68 -1.78 -0.42
N LEU A 97 -9.43 -2.84 -0.16
CA LEU A 97 -9.51 -3.47 1.16
C LEU A 97 -8.70 -4.77 1.21
N ASP A 98 -7.98 -4.99 2.30
CA ASP A 98 -7.45 -6.30 2.63
C ASP A 98 -8.50 -7.20 3.32
N SER A 99 -8.09 -8.40 3.76
CA SER A 99 -8.99 -9.35 4.43
C SER A 99 -9.52 -8.92 5.79
N HIS A 100 -9.03 -7.82 6.36
CA HIS A 100 -9.53 -7.22 7.61
C HIS A 100 -10.24 -5.88 7.35
N GLU A 101 -10.60 -5.61 6.09
CA GLU A 101 -11.22 -4.35 5.66
C GLU A 101 -10.32 -3.11 5.88
N ARG A 102 -9.00 -3.30 5.98
CA ARG A 102 -8.05 -2.19 6.16
C ARG A 102 -7.73 -1.57 4.81
N THR A 103 -7.78 -0.25 4.73
CA THR A 103 -7.28 0.51 3.58
C THR A 103 -5.75 0.67 3.65
N PRO A 104 -5.08 0.99 2.52
CA PRO A 104 -3.67 1.37 2.50
C PRO A 104 -3.31 2.46 3.53
N LEU A 105 -4.20 3.43 3.75
CA LEU A 105 -3.99 4.50 4.73
C LEU A 105 -4.00 3.95 6.17
N ILE A 106 -4.92 3.04 6.50
CA ILE A 106 -4.95 2.36 7.82
C ILE A 106 -3.64 1.58 8.04
N ILE A 107 -3.17 0.84 7.02
CA ILE A 107 -1.91 0.07 7.10
C ILE A 107 -0.71 1.00 7.32
N ALA A 108 -0.57 2.05 6.51
CA ALA A 108 0.53 3.01 6.62
C ALA A 108 0.55 3.69 8.00
N ALA A 109 -0.63 4.07 8.51
CA ALA A 109 -0.79 4.72 9.80
C ALA A 109 -0.40 3.78 10.96
N ARG A 110 -0.90 2.54 10.95
CA ARG A 110 -0.54 1.49 11.93
C ARG A 110 0.96 1.17 11.91
N SER A 111 1.59 1.25 10.75
CA SER A 111 3.02 0.96 10.57
C SER A 111 3.94 2.15 10.86
N GLY A 112 3.39 3.36 11.05
CA GLY A 112 4.16 4.55 11.42
C GLY A 112 4.85 5.24 10.24
N HIS A 113 4.47 4.93 8.99
CA HIS A 113 5.15 5.46 7.81
C HIS A 113 4.59 6.82 7.41
N LEU A 114 5.02 7.87 8.12
CA LEU A 114 4.52 9.24 7.96
C LEU A 114 4.54 9.75 6.51
N GLU A 115 5.60 9.49 5.75
CA GLU A 115 5.69 9.96 4.37
C GLU A 115 4.63 9.32 3.47
N ILE A 116 4.26 8.06 3.72
CA ILE A 116 3.20 7.35 3.00
C ILE A 116 1.84 7.89 3.42
N VAL A 117 1.61 8.11 4.72
CA VAL A 117 0.39 8.73 5.24
C VAL A 117 0.16 10.08 4.58
N ASN A 118 1.17 10.95 4.59
CA ASN A 118 1.06 12.28 3.98
C ASN A 118 0.76 12.20 2.48
N TYR A 119 1.38 11.26 1.76
CA TYR A 119 1.10 11.07 0.34
C TYR A 119 -0.33 10.57 0.08
N LEU A 120 -0.79 9.57 0.82
CA LEU A 120 -2.14 9.01 0.68
C LEU A 120 -3.22 10.07 0.99
N VAL A 121 -3.03 10.87 2.04
CA VAL A 121 -3.90 12.02 2.34
C VAL A 121 -3.88 13.04 1.22
N TYR A 122 -2.70 13.38 0.68
CA TYR A 122 -2.57 14.31 -0.43
C TYR A 122 -3.33 13.86 -1.69
N VAL A 123 -3.33 12.57 -2.01
CA VAL A 123 -4.11 12.02 -3.14
C VAL A 123 -5.59 11.76 -2.80
N GLY A 124 -6.05 12.21 -1.65
CA GLY A 124 -7.45 12.17 -1.23
C GLY A 124 -7.92 10.81 -0.74
N ALA A 125 -7.07 10.06 -0.03
CA ALA A 125 -7.51 8.86 0.68
C ALA A 125 -8.51 9.21 1.80
N ASN A 126 -9.48 8.33 2.04
CA ASN A 126 -10.51 8.56 3.06
C ASN A 126 -9.92 8.51 4.49
N LEU A 127 -9.85 9.68 5.15
CA LEU A 127 -9.36 9.82 6.52
C LEU A 127 -10.20 9.07 7.56
N GLU A 128 -11.48 8.82 7.26
CA GLU A 128 -12.44 8.19 8.18
C GLU A 128 -12.85 6.79 7.74
N ALA A 129 -12.11 6.18 6.80
CA ALA A 129 -12.24 4.75 6.54
C ALA A 129 -11.95 3.98 7.83
N ASN A 130 -12.62 2.85 8.04
CA ASN A 130 -12.37 2.00 9.20
C ASN A 130 -12.32 0.53 8.79
N ASP A 131 -11.60 -0.25 9.59
CA ASP A 131 -11.47 -1.69 9.41
C ASP A 131 -12.63 -2.45 10.09
N GLU A 132 -12.61 -3.79 10.03
CA GLU A 132 -13.66 -4.63 10.62
C GLU A 132 -13.84 -4.44 12.15
N PHE A 133 -12.86 -3.81 12.82
CA PHE A 133 -12.86 -3.49 14.25
C PHE A 133 -13.13 -1.99 14.52
N GLN A 134 -13.57 -1.25 13.51
CA GLN A 134 -13.85 0.18 13.53
C GLN A 134 -12.61 1.05 13.82
N TYR A 135 -11.40 0.57 13.49
CA TYR A 135 -10.19 1.40 13.59
C TYR A 135 -10.06 2.31 12.37
N THR A 136 -10.17 3.61 12.60
CA THR A 136 -9.76 4.63 11.61
C THR A 136 -8.23 4.71 11.51
N PRO A 137 -7.66 5.36 10.48
CA PRO A 137 -6.22 5.64 10.42
C PRO A 137 -5.66 6.25 11.72
N LEU A 138 -6.39 7.19 12.34
CA LEU A 138 -5.98 7.82 13.60
C LEU A 138 -5.94 6.81 14.75
N LEU A 139 -7.00 5.99 14.90
CA LEU A 139 -7.04 4.94 15.92
C LEU A 139 -5.95 3.89 15.69
N ALA A 140 -5.72 3.50 14.43
CA ALA A 140 -4.71 2.52 14.06
C ALA A 140 -3.29 3.01 14.38
N ALA A 141 -2.99 4.29 14.15
CA ALA A 141 -1.71 4.90 14.53
C ALA A 141 -1.47 4.82 16.05
N SER A 142 -2.51 5.03 16.87
CA SER A 142 -2.44 4.98 18.34
C SER A 142 -2.12 3.60 18.93
N THR A 143 -2.20 2.52 18.15
CA THR A 143 -1.92 1.16 18.65
C THR A 143 -0.44 0.91 18.94
N LYS A 144 0.46 1.77 18.46
CA LYS A 144 1.92 1.67 18.69
C LYS A 144 2.50 2.96 19.25
N SER A 145 3.47 2.83 20.15
CA SER A 145 4.03 3.97 20.89
C SER A 145 4.94 4.89 20.06
N ASN A 146 5.39 4.45 18.89
CA ASN A 146 6.35 5.16 18.05
C ASN A 146 5.73 5.92 16.87
N ASN A 147 4.39 6.03 16.81
CA ASN A 147 3.68 6.64 15.70
C ASN A 147 3.20 8.08 16.00
N GLN A 148 3.86 8.77 16.93
CA GLN A 148 3.43 10.10 17.39
C GLN A 148 3.34 11.12 16.24
N ASP A 149 4.33 11.15 15.34
CA ASP A 149 4.33 12.09 14.22
C ASP A 149 3.17 11.82 13.23
N VAL A 150 2.77 10.55 13.08
CA VAL A 150 1.60 10.16 12.27
C VAL A 150 0.30 10.63 12.91
N ILE A 151 0.16 10.45 14.23
CA ILE A 151 -1.00 10.93 15.00
C ILE A 151 -1.13 12.44 14.85
N GLU A 152 -0.03 13.17 15.03
CA GLU A 152 -0.01 14.63 14.90
C GLU A 152 -0.37 15.09 13.48
N SER A 153 0.16 14.42 12.45
CA SER A 153 -0.19 14.71 11.05
C SER A 153 -1.67 14.46 10.75
N LEU A 154 -2.22 13.31 11.16
CA LEU A 154 -3.63 12.97 10.95
C LEU A 154 -4.57 13.96 11.64
N ILE A 155 -4.25 14.36 12.88
CA ILE A 155 -5.01 15.40 13.60
C ILE A 155 -4.90 16.74 12.87
N PHE A 156 -3.71 17.11 12.38
CA PHE A 156 -3.49 18.36 11.68
C PHE A 156 -4.31 18.46 10.38
N VAL A 157 -4.44 17.36 9.64
CA VAL A 157 -5.24 17.30 8.40
C VAL A 157 -6.74 17.07 8.66
N GLY A 158 -7.17 16.98 9.93
CA GLY A 158 -8.57 17.01 10.32
C GLY A 158 -9.23 15.64 10.55
N ALA A 159 -8.47 14.59 10.84
CA ALA A 159 -9.04 13.30 11.23
C ALA A 159 -9.92 13.43 12.50
N ASP A 160 -11.04 12.71 12.56
CA ASP A 160 -11.96 12.76 13.69
C ASP A 160 -11.34 12.17 14.95
N LYS A 161 -11.06 13.05 15.92
CA LYS A 161 -10.50 12.68 17.22
C LYS A 161 -11.48 11.99 18.15
N GLU A 162 -12.78 12.13 17.90
CA GLU A 162 -13.85 11.56 18.70
C GLU A 162 -14.37 10.24 18.12
N ALA A 163 -13.83 9.80 16.98
CA ALA A 163 -14.07 8.49 16.43
C ALA A 163 -13.71 7.39 17.45
N LYS A 164 -14.52 6.34 17.49
CA LYS A 164 -14.38 5.24 18.45
C LYS A 164 -14.28 3.92 17.72
N ASN A 165 -13.41 3.04 18.21
CA ASN A 165 -13.36 1.65 17.76
C ASN A 165 -14.57 0.86 18.30
N GLN A 166 -14.63 -0.44 17.97
CA GLN A 166 -15.67 -1.35 18.45
C GLN A 166 -15.76 -1.49 19.99
N HIS A 167 -14.71 -1.09 20.72
CA HIS A 167 -14.66 -1.12 22.18
C HIS A 167 -15.07 0.23 22.81
N GLY A 168 -15.42 1.23 21.99
CA GLY A 168 -15.78 2.56 22.45
C GLY A 168 -14.58 3.45 22.80
N GLU A 169 -13.36 3.05 22.40
CA GLU A 169 -12.13 3.78 22.71
C GLU A 169 -11.78 4.77 21.59
N THR A 170 -11.44 5.99 22.00
CA THR A 170 -10.84 7.04 21.17
C THR A 170 -9.31 6.86 21.05
N TYR A 171 -8.68 7.65 20.19
CA TYR A 171 -7.23 7.57 19.94
C TYR A 171 -6.36 7.80 21.18
N LYS A 172 -6.88 8.51 22.20
CA LYS A 172 -6.19 8.76 23.48
C LYS A 172 -6.36 7.63 24.48
N GLU A 173 -7.45 6.87 24.35
CA GLU A 173 -7.81 5.80 25.29
C GLU A 173 -7.14 4.47 24.89
N ILE A 174 -6.85 4.29 23.61
CA ILE A 174 -6.06 3.16 23.10
C ILE A 174 -4.70 3.13 23.79
N LYS A 175 -4.42 2.03 24.48
CA LYS A 175 -3.12 1.76 25.09
C LYS A 175 -2.18 1.17 24.04
N PRO A 176 -1.03 1.80 23.74
CA PRO A 176 -0.09 1.25 22.79
C PRO A 176 0.42 -0.12 23.25
N MET A 177 0.60 -1.05 22.31
CA MET A 177 1.24 -2.32 22.61
C MET A 177 2.70 -2.06 23.02
N LEU A 178 3.06 -2.39 24.26
CA LEU A 178 4.44 -2.35 24.75
C LEU A 178 5.27 -3.41 23.98
N LYS A 179 6.49 -3.06 23.58
CA LYS A 179 7.43 -4.05 23.04
C LYS A 179 7.71 -5.10 24.13
N ILE A 180 7.54 -6.38 23.78
CA ILE A 180 8.02 -7.52 24.56
C ILE A 180 9.54 -7.62 24.39
#